data_AF-A0A455W4L2-F1
#
_entry.id   AF-A0A455W4L2-F1
#
_cell.length_a   1.000
_cell.length_b   1.000
_cell.length_c   1.000
_cell.angle_alpha   90.00
_cell.angle_beta   90.00
_cell.angle_gamma   90.00
#
_symmetry.space_group_name_H-M   'P 1'
#
loop_
_entity.id
_entity.type
_entity.pdbx_description
1 polymer ?
#
loop_
_entity_poly.entity_id
_entity_poly.type
_entity_poly.pdbx_seq_one_letter_code
_entity_poly.pdbx_strand_id
1 'polypeptide(L)'
;MLAVRAYCYRKHGLRLGQREARIWGRAANTFGAKVRDLLLNRQVFYPAEGDVEATVARLVSWRPEYVYGYTSLILEAAQVIKNKGLKPTGIKAVVCTAEAILPAQKRYISEAFRAPVIEEYGSTEFDIIAFECAGGHMHLVNPWLWVESENGEVMVTDVFRKSQSLVRYQLGDSLTVLDTGCELLGDTKTIDELRGRTAQQFAYLTVDHKFHAVVFGRALDAYMNAFNECFKFTVSQSELGSFQLFVSIEPSRGADHLKEWVNLELRSQLNVQQNLIMTVVVGEAFMRKGKHTYFFLDMDFNDCGK
;
A
#
# COMPACT_ATOMS: atom_id res chain seq x y z
N MET A 1 8.90 -5.52 20.58
CA MET A 1 8.62 -5.47 19.13
C MET A 1 8.52 -6.84 18.49
N LEU A 2 9.57 -7.68 18.48
CA LEU A 2 9.50 -9.03 17.86
C LEU A 2 8.34 -9.91 18.35
N ALA A 3 7.89 -9.75 19.60
CA ALA A 3 6.76 -10.51 20.14
C ALA A 3 5.43 -10.25 19.42
N VAL A 4 5.13 -9.00 19.05
CA VAL A 4 3.88 -8.64 18.34
C VAL A 4 3.90 -9.25 16.94
N ARG A 5 5.01 -9.08 16.21
CA ARG A 5 5.21 -9.73 14.90
C ARG A 5 5.09 -11.25 15.00
N ALA A 6 5.75 -11.88 15.96
CA ALA A 6 5.68 -13.33 16.16
C ALA A 6 4.26 -13.81 16.52
N TYR A 7 3.52 -13.05 17.30
CA TYR A 7 2.11 -13.32 17.60
C TYR A 7 1.26 -13.32 16.33
N CYS A 8 1.32 -12.23 15.55
CA CYS A 8 0.58 -12.08 14.30
C CYS A 8 0.95 -13.15 13.27
N TYR A 9 2.25 -13.41 13.09
CA TYR A 9 2.76 -14.38 12.13
C TYR A 9 2.30 -15.80 12.44
N ARG A 10 2.29 -16.20 13.72
CA ARG A 10 1.82 -17.53 14.12
C ARG A 10 0.36 -17.78 13.77
N LYS A 11 -0.48 -16.74 13.78
CA LYS A 11 -1.90 -16.82 13.41
C LYS A 11 -2.09 -17.13 11.91
N HIS A 12 -1.05 -16.93 11.10
CA HIS A 12 -0.98 -17.26 9.68
C HIS A 12 -0.02 -18.42 9.37
N GLY A 13 0.34 -19.23 10.39
CA GLY A 13 1.24 -20.37 10.20
C GLY A 13 2.71 -20.00 9.94
N LEU A 14 3.06 -18.73 10.05
CA LEU A 14 4.42 -18.23 9.92
C LEU A 14 5.17 -18.33 11.26
N ARG A 15 6.47 -18.56 11.20
CA ARG A 15 7.35 -18.62 12.38
C ARG A 15 8.64 -17.86 12.12
N LEU A 16 9.15 -17.19 13.14
CA LEU A 16 10.48 -16.58 13.07
C LEU A 16 11.53 -17.66 12.77
N GLY A 17 12.49 -17.34 11.90
CA GLY A 17 13.54 -18.27 11.43
C GLY A 17 13.16 -19.12 10.21
N GLN A 18 11.90 -19.06 9.75
CA GLN A 18 11.55 -19.52 8.41
C GLN A 18 12.25 -18.65 7.35
N ARG A 19 12.42 -19.20 6.16
CA ARG A 19 13.05 -18.47 5.04
C ARG A 19 12.23 -17.25 4.63
N GLU A 20 12.64 -16.07 5.10
CA GLU A 20 12.09 -14.77 4.74
C GLU A 20 12.75 -14.15 3.49
N ALA A 21 11.97 -13.95 2.43
CA ALA A 21 12.38 -13.06 1.35
C ALA A 21 11.91 -11.65 1.67
N ARG A 22 12.84 -10.75 2.01
CA ARG A 22 12.53 -9.36 2.29
C ARG A 22 12.70 -8.51 1.04
N ILE A 23 11.64 -7.82 0.61
CA ILE A 23 11.69 -6.92 -0.54
C ILE A 23 11.75 -5.47 -0.05
N TRP A 24 12.83 -4.76 -0.33
CA TRP A 24 13.09 -3.42 0.20
C TRP A 24 13.63 -2.46 -0.86
N GLY A 25 13.52 -1.15 -0.60
CA GLY A 25 13.85 -0.12 -1.59
C GLY A 25 15.34 0.25 -1.70
N ARG A 26 16.16 -0.06 -0.70
CA ARG A 26 17.60 0.30 -0.72
C ARG A 26 18.47 -0.66 0.07
N ALA A 27 19.65 -0.96 -0.47
CA ALA A 27 20.65 -1.77 0.20
C ALA A 27 21.18 -1.12 1.49
N ALA A 28 21.07 -1.85 2.61
CA ALA A 28 21.74 -1.52 3.86
C ALA A 28 22.98 -2.42 4.00
N ASN A 29 24.13 -1.93 3.56
CA ASN A 29 25.32 -2.77 3.36
C ASN A 29 26.27 -2.78 4.57
N THR A 30 25.72 -2.92 5.78
CA THR A 30 26.53 -3.01 7.01
C THR A 30 26.79 -4.46 7.40
N PHE A 31 27.96 -4.75 7.98
CA PHE A 31 28.31 -6.09 8.45
C PHE A 31 27.29 -6.63 9.47
N GLY A 32 26.85 -5.78 10.40
CA GLY A 32 25.81 -6.13 11.38
C GLY A 32 24.47 -6.50 10.75
N ALA A 33 24.10 -5.86 9.63
CA ALA A 33 22.89 -6.24 8.89
C ALA A 33 23.02 -7.66 8.31
N LYS A 34 24.16 -8.00 7.70
CA LYS A 34 24.41 -9.33 7.13
C LYS A 34 24.37 -10.45 8.17
N VAL A 35 24.98 -10.24 9.34
CA VAL A 35 24.92 -11.20 10.46
C VAL A 35 23.49 -11.39 10.94
N ARG A 36 22.75 -10.29 11.13
CA ARG A 36 21.34 -10.33 11.54
C ARG A 36 20.47 -11.05 10.50
N ASP A 37 20.71 -10.81 9.21
CA ASP A 37 19.98 -11.46 8.12
C ASP A 37 20.23 -12.97 8.11
N LEU A 38 21.49 -13.39 8.30
CA LEU A 38 21.85 -14.80 8.44
C LEU A 38 21.18 -15.46 9.66
N LEU A 39 21.24 -14.82 10.83
CA LEU A 39 20.65 -15.34 12.07
C LEU A 39 19.12 -15.47 12.00
N LEU A 40 18.47 -14.61 11.21
CA LEU A 40 17.02 -14.62 11.02
C LEU A 40 16.57 -15.45 9.81
N ASN A 41 17.49 -16.14 9.12
CA ASN A 41 17.21 -16.87 7.88
C ASN A 41 16.51 -16.00 6.82
N ARG A 42 16.98 -14.76 6.70
CA ARG A 42 16.42 -13.72 5.84
C ARG A 42 17.37 -13.41 4.69
N GLN A 43 16.81 -13.27 3.49
CA GLN A 43 17.51 -12.69 2.36
C GLN A 43 16.77 -11.44 1.87
N VAL A 44 17.51 -10.35 1.68
CA VAL A 44 16.95 -9.09 1.19
C VAL A 44 17.15 -8.96 -0.31
N PHE A 45 16.09 -8.56 -1.01
CA PHE A 45 16.02 -8.33 -2.44
C PHE A 45 15.67 -6.86 -2.70
N TYR A 46 16.31 -6.27 -3.70
CA TYR A 46 16.17 -4.86 -4.05
C TYR A 46 15.75 -4.73 -5.52
N PRO A 47 14.48 -4.98 -5.88
CA PRO A 47 14.03 -4.97 -7.28
C PRO A 47 14.26 -3.63 -7.98
N ALA A 48 14.19 -2.53 -7.23
CA ALA A 48 14.44 -1.18 -7.72
C ALA A 48 15.94 -0.88 -8.01
N GLU A 49 16.86 -1.75 -7.58
CA GLU A 49 18.29 -1.61 -7.84
C GLU A 49 18.74 -2.65 -8.88
N GLY A 50 19.12 -2.19 -10.07
CA GLY A 50 19.68 -3.04 -11.12
C GLY A 50 18.61 -3.78 -11.93
N ASP A 51 18.89 -5.04 -12.26
CA ASP A 51 17.99 -5.88 -13.07
C ASP A 51 16.90 -6.50 -12.18
N VAL A 52 15.68 -5.97 -12.33
CA VAL A 52 14.47 -6.42 -11.63
C VAL A 52 14.17 -7.90 -11.93
N GLU A 53 14.34 -8.34 -13.18
CA GLU A 53 14.02 -9.69 -13.60
C GLU A 53 14.98 -10.70 -13.00
N ALA A 54 16.29 -10.40 -13.06
CA ALA A 54 17.32 -11.21 -12.43
C ALA A 54 17.11 -11.28 -10.91
N THR A 55 16.72 -10.17 -10.28
CA THR A 55 16.46 -10.11 -8.84
C THR A 55 15.27 -10.97 -8.43
N VAL A 56 14.18 -10.91 -9.19
CA VAL A 56 12.98 -11.72 -8.95
C VAL A 56 13.25 -13.21 -9.24
N ALA A 57 14.02 -13.53 -10.29
CA ALA A 57 14.45 -14.90 -10.55
C ALA A 57 15.27 -15.48 -9.39
N ARG A 58 16.19 -14.68 -8.81
CA ARG A 58 16.92 -15.08 -7.60
C ARG A 58 15.98 -15.32 -6.41
N LEU A 59 15.00 -14.45 -6.19
CA LEU A 59 13.99 -14.62 -5.13
C LEU A 59 13.26 -15.95 -5.28
N VAL A 60 12.77 -16.26 -6.47
CA VAL A 60 12.08 -17.54 -6.74
C VAL A 60 13.01 -18.73 -6.52
N SER A 61 14.26 -18.64 -6.97
CA SER A 61 15.27 -19.71 -6.81
C SER A 61 15.63 -19.98 -5.34
N TRP A 62 15.56 -18.95 -4.49
CA TRP A 62 15.84 -19.05 -3.07
C TRP A 62 14.76 -19.84 -2.29
N ARG A 63 13.56 -19.99 -2.87
CA ARG A 63 12.41 -20.72 -2.31
C ARG A 63 12.04 -20.21 -0.91
N PRO A 64 11.62 -18.93 -0.77
CA PRO A 64 11.12 -18.41 0.50
C PRO A 64 9.96 -19.23 1.04
N GLU A 65 9.84 -19.29 2.36
CA GLU A 65 8.62 -19.74 3.03
C GLU A 65 7.62 -18.61 3.22
N TYR A 66 8.07 -17.35 3.26
CA TYR A 66 7.22 -16.18 3.20
C TYR A 66 7.96 -14.99 2.59
N VAL A 67 7.18 -14.05 2.06
CA VAL A 67 7.68 -12.78 1.52
C VAL A 67 7.22 -11.66 2.44
N TYR A 68 8.07 -10.66 2.68
CA TYR A 68 7.74 -9.48 3.48
C TYR A 68 8.34 -8.23 2.82
N GLY A 69 7.60 -7.14 2.70
CA GLY A 69 8.16 -5.93 2.09
C GLY A 69 7.16 -4.86 1.69
N TYR A 70 7.68 -3.85 0.99
CA TYR A 70 6.86 -2.74 0.48
C TYR A 70 5.91 -3.21 -0.61
N THR A 71 4.65 -2.78 -0.52
CA THR A 71 3.58 -3.17 -1.44
C THR A 71 3.96 -2.91 -2.90
N SER A 72 4.43 -1.71 -3.25
CA SER A 72 4.86 -1.36 -4.61
C SER A 72 5.92 -2.30 -5.20
N LEU A 73 6.92 -2.68 -4.41
CA LEU A 73 8.02 -3.54 -4.86
C LEU A 73 7.62 -5.01 -4.94
N ILE A 74 6.74 -5.47 -4.04
CA ILE A 74 6.12 -6.79 -4.14
C ILE A 74 5.25 -6.85 -5.41
N LEU A 75 4.52 -5.78 -5.72
CA LEU A 75 3.70 -5.70 -6.93
C LEU A 75 4.54 -5.77 -8.21
N GLU A 76 5.66 -5.05 -8.24
CA GLU A 76 6.64 -5.13 -9.33
C GLU A 76 7.20 -6.57 -9.49
N ALA A 77 7.55 -7.22 -8.38
CA ALA A 77 7.98 -8.62 -8.39
C ALA A 77 6.87 -9.56 -8.91
N ALA A 78 5.61 -9.33 -8.52
CA ALA A 78 4.46 -10.10 -8.99
C ALA A 78 4.25 -9.95 -10.50
N GLN A 79 4.43 -8.74 -11.05
CA GLN A 79 4.36 -8.48 -12.49
C GLN A 79 5.43 -9.26 -13.25
N VAL A 80 6.68 -9.22 -12.77
CA VAL A 80 7.77 -10.01 -13.37
C VAL A 80 7.48 -11.50 -13.31
N ILE A 81 7.00 -12.02 -12.17
CA ILE A 81 6.64 -13.43 -12.02
C ILE A 81 5.62 -13.86 -13.07
N LYS A 82 4.53 -13.09 -13.24
CA LYS A 82 3.50 -13.40 -14.24
C LYS A 82 4.03 -13.27 -15.67
N ASN A 83 4.71 -12.17 -16.00
CA ASN A 83 5.21 -11.90 -17.34
C ASN A 83 6.26 -12.93 -17.81
N LYS A 84 7.11 -13.43 -16.91
CA LYS A 84 8.13 -14.43 -17.21
C LYS A 84 7.67 -15.86 -16.98
N GLY A 85 6.41 -16.06 -16.57
CA GLY A 85 5.86 -17.38 -16.27
C GLY A 85 6.59 -18.12 -15.14
N LEU A 86 7.20 -17.38 -14.20
CA LEU A 86 7.86 -17.96 -13.03
C LEU A 86 6.82 -18.62 -12.12
N LYS A 87 7.22 -19.69 -11.42
CA LYS A 87 6.32 -20.45 -10.55
C LYS A 87 6.92 -20.54 -9.14
N PRO A 88 6.75 -19.51 -8.28
CA PRO A 88 7.09 -19.62 -6.87
C PRO A 88 6.35 -20.80 -6.21
N THR A 89 7.01 -21.49 -5.30
CA THR A 89 6.46 -22.66 -4.59
C THR A 89 6.88 -22.64 -3.13
N GLY A 90 6.00 -23.08 -2.23
CA GLY A 90 6.30 -23.23 -0.80
C GLY A 90 6.13 -21.94 0.02
N ILE A 91 5.62 -20.88 -0.60
CA ILE A 91 5.30 -19.61 0.07
C ILE A 91 3.98 -19.78 0.83
N LYS A 92 4.01 -19.53 2.13
CA LYS A 92 2.85 -19.63 3.03
C LYS A 92 2.05 -18.34 3.07
N ALA A 93 2.71 -17.19 2.94
CA ALA A 93 2.09 -15.89 2.86
C ALA A 93 3.03 -14.83 2.26
N VAL A 94 2.42 -13.73 1.78
CA VAL A 94 3.09 -12.49 1.39
C VAL A 94 2.58 -11.39 2.30
N VAL A 95 3.47 -10.78 3.09
CA VAL A 95 3.12 -9.69 4.01
C VAL A 95 3.51 -8.35 3.38
N CYS A 96 2.51 -7.53 3.07
CA CYS A 96 2.67 -6.20 2.49
C CYS A 96 2.62 -5.13 3.58
N THR A 97 3.50 -4.14 3.49
CA THR A 97 3.57 -3.03 4.46
C THR A 97 4.00 -1.72 3.80
N ALA A 98 4.05 -0.65 4.61
CA ALA A 98 4.49 0.71 4.29
C ALA A 98 3.62 1.51 3.30
N GLU A 99 2.74 0.85 2.56
CA GLU A 99 1.89 1.44 1.53
C GLU A 99 0.51 0.78 1.57
N ALA A 100 -0.54 1.57 1.34
CA ALA A 100 -1.87 1.04 1.13
C ALA A 100 -1.90 0.13 -0.11
N ILE A 101 -2.68 -0.94 -0.05
CA ILE A 101 -2.85 -1.90 -1.13
C ILE A 101 -4.32 -1.94 -1.53
N LEU A 102 -4.60 -1.92 -2.83
CA LEU A 102 -5.95 -2.06 -3.34
C LEU A 102 -6.35 -3.55 -3.42
N PRO A 103 -7.63 -3.90 -3.23
CA PRO A 103 -8.11 -5.28 -3.39
C PRO A 103 -7.68 -5.96 -4.70
N ALA A 104 -7.68 -5.24 -5.82
CA ALA A 104 -7.19 -5.76 -7.10
C ALA A 104 -5.70 -6.13 -7.06
N GLN A 105 -4.87 -5.26 -6.49
CA GLN A 105 -3.42 -5.47 -6.33
C GLN A 105 -3.13 -6.65 -5.41
N LYS A 106 -3.89 -6.76 -4.32
CA LYS A 106 -3.80 -7.87 -3.36
C LYS A 106 -4.08 -9.21 -4.02
N ARG A 107 -5.15 -9.31 -4.80
CA ARG A 107 -5.47 -10.50 -5.60
C ARG A 107 -4.38 -10.80 -6.63
N TYR A 108 -3.89 -9.78 -7.32
CA TYR A 108 -2.83 -9.95 -8.32
C TYR A 108 -1.54 -10.53 -7.71
N ILE A 109 -1.11 -10.01 -6.56
CA ILE A 109 0.04 -10.51 -5.80
C ILE A 109 -0.23 -11.94 -5.32
N SER A 110 -1.42 -12.21 -4.78
CA SER A 110 -1.83 -13.54 -4.30
C SER A 110 -1.70 -14.59 -5.41
N GLU A 111 -2.19 -14.29 -6.62
CA GLU A 111 -2.09 -15.17 -7.77
C GLU A 111 -0.64 -15.40 -8.25
N ALA A 112 0.16 -14.33 -8.29
CA ALA A 112 1.56 -14.42 -8.73
C ALA A 112 2.41 -15.27 -7.77
N PHE A 113 2.28 -15.03 -6.47
CA PHE A 113 3.04 -15.75 -5.44
C PHE A 113 2.39 -17.06 -5.00
N ARG A 114 1.13 -17.31 -5.40
CA ARG A 114 0.34 -18.49 -5.03
C ARG A 114 0.20 -18.66 -3.52
N ALA A 115 -0.01 -17.56 -2.83
CA ALA A 115 -0.06 -17.49 -1.38
C ALA A 115 -0.99 -16.35 -0.91
N PRO A 116 -1.62 -16.46 0.27
CA PRO A 116 -2.41 -15.37 0.83
C PRO A 116 -1.55 -14.11 1.02
N VAL A 117 -2.16 -12.95 0.78
CA VAL A 117 -1.54 -11.65 1.00
C VAL A 117 -2.13 -11.05 2.27
N ILE A 118 -1.25 -10.55 3.14
CA ILE A 118 -1.58 -10.05 4.47
C ILE A 118 -1.09 -8.62 4.57
N GLU A 119 -1.94 -7.72 5.07
CA GLU A 119 -1.59 -6.33 5.31
C GLU A 119 -1.02 -6.10 6.73
N GLU A 120 0.12 -5.40 6.80
CA GLU A 120 0.76 -4.94 8.02
C GLU A 120 0.83 -3.40 8.00
N TYR A 121 0.08 -2.75 8.89
CA TYR A 121 0.14 -1.31 9.09
C TYR A 121 1.03 -0.97 10.27
N GLY A 122 1.98 -0.06 10.06
CA GLY A 122 2.97 0.29 11.05
C GLY A 122 3.79 1.50 10.65
N SER A 123 4.64 1.95 11.57
CA SER A 123 5.54 3.07 11.35
C SER A 123 6.94 2.79 11.92
N THR A 124 7.92 3.61 11.57
CA THR A 124 9.27 3.48 12.16
C THR A 124 9.23 3.76 13.66
N GLU A 125 8.36 4.68 14.06
CA GLU A 125 8.13 5.11 15.42
C GLU A 125 7.43 4.03 16.23
N PHE A 126 6.52 3.22 15.67
CA PHE A 126 5.68 2.32 16.47
C PHE A 126 5.77 0.81 16.11
N ASP A 127 6.59 0.44 15.12
CA ASP A 127 6.61 -0.91 14.52
C ASP A 127 5.20 -1.28 14.05
N ILE A 128 4.72 -2.50 14.32
CA ILE A 128 3.37 -2.91 13.93
C ILE A 128 2.34 -2.21 14.81
N ILE A 129 1.39 -1.52 14.18
CA ILE A 129 0.22 -0.90 14.81
C ILE A 129 -0.99 -1.81 14.59
N ALA A 130 -1.24 -2.19 13.34
CA ALA A 130 -2.34 -3.05 12.96
C ALA A 130 -1.91 -4.17 12.00
N PHE A 131 -2.65 -5.28 12.02
CA PHE A 131 -2.35 -6.46 11.22
C PHE A 131 -3.62 -7.18 10.79
N GLU A 132 -3.62 -7.69 9.56
CA GLU A 132 -4.78 -8.36 9.00
C GLU A 132 -4.94 -9.79 9.53
N CYS A 133 -6.16 -10.16 9.91
CA CYS A 133 -6.50 -11.54 10.27
C CYS A 133 -6.88 -12.38 9.04
N ALA A 134 -7.02 -13.70 9.22
CA ALA A 134 -7.44 -14.60 8.14
C ALA A 134 -8.87 -14.32 7.62
N GLY A 135 -9.67 -13.54 8.36
CA GLY A 135 -10.99 -13.07 7.93
C GLY A 135 -10.98 -11.73 7.18
N GLY A 136 -9.81 -11.13 6.94
CA GLY A 136 -9.67 -9.88 6.19
C GLY A 136 -9.80 -8.59 7.02
N HIS A 137 -9.97 -8.69 8.34
CA HIS A 137 -10.08 -7.52 9.21
C HIS A 137 -8.71 -7.04 9.70
N MET A 138 -8.49 -5.73 9.73
CA MET A 138 -7.26 -5.09 10.20
C MET A 138 -7.31 -4.78 11.70
N HIS A 139 -6.79 -5.67 12.56
CA HIS A 139 -6.86 -5.50 14.01
C HIS A 139 -5.76 -4.58 14.53
N LEU A 140 -6.07 -3.77 15.55
CA LEU A 140 -5.03 -3.15 16.38
C LEU A 140 -4.36 -4.25 17.23
N VAL A 141 -3.10 -4.56 16.97
CA VAL A 141 -2.43 -5.76 17.53
C VAL A 141 -1.35 -5.46 18.55
N ASN A 142 -0.96 -4.20 18.72
CA ASN A 142 0.13 -3.83 19.60
C ASN A 142 -0.42 -3.33 20.95
N PRO A 143 -0.31 -4.13 22.03
CA PRO A 143 -0.93 -3.81 23.32
C PRO A 143 -0.26 -2.63 24.04
N TRP A 144 0.86 -2.15 23.53
CA TRP A 144 1.61 -1.02 24.09
C TRP A 144 1.26 0.31 23.43
N LEU A 145 0.40 0.29 22.42
CA LEU A 145 -0.01 1.48 21.70
C LEU A 145 -1.46 1.80 22.03
N TRP A 146 -1.68 3.03 22.47
CA TRP A 146 -3.01 3.61 22.54
C TRP A 146 -3.24 4.40 21.25
N VAL A 147 -4.19 3.96 20.43
CA VAL A 147 -4.49 4.54 19.11
C VAL A 147 -5.81 5.29 19.19
N GLU A 148 -5.77 6.57 18.81
CA GLU A 148 -6.89 7.49 18.79
C GLU A 148 -7.11 7.99 17.36
N SER A 149 -8.37 8.27 17.03
CA SER A 149 -8.77 8.92 15.78
C SER A 149 -9.57 10.18 16.13
N GLU A 150 -8.96 11.35 15.97
CA GLU A 150 -9.61 12.64 16.20
C GLU A 150 -9.70 13.40 14.87
N ASN A 151 -10.91 13.80 14.46
CA ASN A 151 -11.16 14.46 13.16
C ASN A 151 -10.61 13.70 11.95
N GLY A 152 -10.53 12.37 12.07
CA GLY A 152 -9.97 11.48 11.05
C GLY A 152 -8.45 11.39 11.08
N GLU A 153 -7.73 12.09 11.96
CA GLU A 153 -6.27 11.97 12.07
C GLU A 153 -5.86 10.94 13.11
N VAL A 154 -4.81 10.17 12.81
CA VAL A 154 -4.32 9.12 13.72
C VAL A 154 -3.32 9.68 14.71
N MET A 155 -3.62 9.46 15.99
CA MET A 155 -2.78 9.86 17.11
C MET A 155 -2.40 8.61 17.89
N VAL A 156 -1.11 8.44 18.16
CA VAL A 156 -0.60 7.25 18.84
C VAL A 156 0.20 7.63 20.08
N THR A 157 -0.10 6.96 21.18
CA THR A 157 0.67 7.03 22.43
C THR A 157 1.35 5.69 22.69
N ASP A 158 2.68 5.66 22.83
CA ASP A 158 3.44 4.47 23.25
C ASP A 158 3.57 4.50 24.78
N VAL A 159 2.89 3.57 25.47
CA VAL A 159 2.84 3.51 26.93
C VAL A 159 3.94 2.65 27.56
N PHE A 160 4.79 2.00 26.74
CA PHE A 160 5.80 1.06 27.22
C PHE A 160 7.24 1.56 27.02
N ARG A 161 7.49 2.31 25.93
CA ARG A 161 8.84 2.72 25.57
C ARG A 161 9.38 3.80 26.50
N LYS A 162 10.55 3.52 27.08
CA LYS A 162 11.26 4.45 27.97
C LYS A 162 12.28 5.34 27.25
N SER A 163 12.76 4.94 26.08
CA SER A 163 13.81 5.67 25.36
C SER A 163 13.29 6.96 24.72
N GLN A 164 12.04 6.95 24.26
CA GLN A 164 11.33 8.07 23.64
C GLN A 164 9.89 7.99 24.08
N SER A 165 9.44 8.96 24.87
CA SER A 165 8.03 9.07 25.26
C SER A 165 7.28 9.78 24.14
N LEU A 166 6.47 9.02 23.40
CA LEU A 166 5.63 9.53 22.33
C LEU A 166 4.18 9.49 22.83
N VAL A 167 3.63 10.67 23.11
CA VAL A 167 2.26 10.84 23.61
C VAL A 167 1.48 11.64 22.59
N ARG A 168 0.33 11.11 22.17
CA ARG A 168 -0.54 11.69 21.13
C ARG A 168 0.24 12.15 19.89
N TYR A 169 1.20 11.32 19.45
CA TYR A 169 1.98 11.59 18.26
C TYR A 169 1.09 11.47 17.02
N GLN A 170 0.99 12.56 16.26
CA GLN A 170 0.23 12.60 15.01
C GLN A 170 1.03 11.87 13.93
N LEU A 171 0.53 10.71 13.48
CA LEU A 171 1.19 9.92 12.43
C LEU A 171 1.15 10.59 11.06
N GLY A 172 0.17 11.46 10.86
CA GLY A 172 -0.15 12.04 9.57
C GLY A 172 -0.92 11.09 8.66
N ASP A 173 -1.36 9.92 9.14
CA ASP A 173 -2.32 9.06 8.47
C ASP A 173 -3.75 9.38 8.94
N SER A 174 -4.75 8.82 8.27
CA SER A 174 -6.15 8.90 8.66
C SER A 174 -6.78 7.51 8.74
N LEU A 175 -7.50 7.20 9.83
CA LEU A 175 -8.20 5.93 9.95
C LEU A 175 -9.54 6.06 10.66
N THR A 176 -10.45 5.11 10.40
CA THR A 176 -11.65 4.90 11.21
C THR A 176 -11.57 3.54 11.89
N VAL A 177 -11.88 3.48 13.18
CA VAL A 177 -11.94 2.23 13.95
C VAL A 177 -13.40 1.85 14.17
N LEU A 178 -13.73 0.59 13.91
CA LEU A 178 -15.03 -0.01 14.20
C LEU A 178 -14.82 -1.26 15.06
N ASP A 179 -15.85 -1.62 15.83
CA ASP A 179 -15.93 -2.92 16.47
C ASP A 179 -16.63 -3.89 15.50
N THR A 180 -15.90 -4.88 15.00
CA THR A 180 -16.43 -5.89 14.07
C THR A 180 -16.83 -7.19 14.77
N GLY A 181 -16.62 -7.30 16.09
CA GLY A 181 -16.79 -8.55 16.84
C GLY A 181 -15.81 -9.67 16.45
N CYS A 182 -14.82 -9.39 15.60
CA CYS A 182 -13.83 -10.37 15.18
C CYS A 182 -12.74 -10.52 16.27
N GLU A 183 -12.53 -11.74 16.79
CA GLU A 183 -11.56 -11.97 17.89
C GLU A 183 -10.29 -12.70 17.42
N LEU A 184 -10.10 -12.91 16.11
CA LEU A 184 -9.03 -13.75 15.56
C LEU A 184 -7.62 -13.31 16.02
N LEU A 185 -7.43 -12.01 16.21
CA LEU A 185 -6.18 -11.42 16.69
C LEU A 185 -6.29 -10.76 18.08
N GLY A 186 -7.36 -11.02 18.83
CA GLY A 186 -7.54 -10.51 20.20
C GLY A 186 -8.63 -9.45 20.27
N ASP A 187 -8.25 -8.17 20.22
CA ASP A 187 -9.19 -7.03 20.27
C ASP A 187 -10.17 -7.06 19.07
N THR A 188 -11.44 -6.80 19.34
CA THR A 188 -12.51 -6.73 18.34
C THR A 188 -12.51 -5.44 17.53
N LYS A 189 -11.73 -4.44 17.98
CA LYS A 189 -11.49 -3.20 17.25
C LYS A 189 -10.63 -3.44 16.02
N THR A 190 -11.15 -3.02 14.89
CA THR A 190 -10.50 -3.14 13.59
C THR A 190 -10.53 -1.81 12.85
N ILE A 191 -9.51 -1.56 12.04
CA ILE A 191 -9.50 -0.44 11.11
C ILE A 191 -10.46 -0.78 9.97
N ASP A 192 -11.45 0.08 9.77
CA ASP A 192 -12.44 -0.01 8.69
C ASP A 192 -11.89 0.62 7.41
N GLU A 193 -11.38 1.84 7.53
CA GLU A 193 -10.73 2.54 6.42
C GLU A 193 -9.38 3.06 6.90
N LEU A 194 -8.30 2.67 6.21
CA LEU A 194 -6.95 3.21 6.40
C LEU A 194 -6.59 4.07 5.19
N ARG A 195 -6.36 5.35 5.43
CA ARG A 195 -5.90 6.31 4.44
C ARG A 195 -4.48 6.73 4.83
N GLY A 196 -3.50 6.37 3.99
CA GLY A 196 -2.11 6.77 4.19
C GLY A 196 -1.92 8.29 4.18
N ARG A 197 -0.68 8.75 4.42
CA ARG A 197 -0.31 10.16 4.65
C ARG A 197 -1.24 11.21 4.04
N THR A 198 -1.80 12.06 4.91
CA THR A 198 -2.77 13.13 4.66
C THR A 198 -2.23 14.35 3.93
N ALA A 199 -0.93 14.39 3.64
CA ALA A 199 -0.34 15.46 2.84
C ALA A 199 -0.82 15.32 1.38
N GLN A 200 -1.73 16.22 0.98
CA GLN A 200 -2.37 16.34 -0.34
C GLN A 200 -3.50 15.32 -0.62
N GLN A 201 -4.57 15.32 0.17
CA GLN A 201 -5.72 14.44 -0.05
C GLN A 201 -6.96 15.11 -0.69
N PHE A 202 -6.94 16.43 -0.89
CA PHE A 202 -8.06 17.12 -1.51
C PHE A 202 -7.77 17.47 -2.96
N ALA A 203 -8.68 17.05 -3.82
CA ALA A 203 -8.81 17.48 -5.19
C ALA A 203 -9.88 18.57 -5.26
N TYR A 204 -9.69 19.56 -6.12
CA TYR A 204 -10.52 20.77 -6.14
C TYR A 204 -11.33 20.85 -7.43
N LEU A 205 -12.66 20.91 -7.33
CA LEU A 205 -13.53 21.23 -8.48
C LEU A 205 -13.56 22.74 -8.74
N THR A 206 -13.66 23.51 -7.65
CA THR A 206 -13.55 24.96 -7.60
C THR A 206 -12.77 25.35 -6.35
N VAL A 207 -12.50 26.64 -6.15
CA VAL A 207 -11.83 27.13 -4.92
C VAL A 207 -12.62 26.72 -3.67
N ASP A 208 -13.94 26.79 -3.72
CA ASP A 208 -14.83 26.50 -2.59
C ASP A 208 -15.31 25.04 -2.53
N HIS A 209 -15.13 24.28 -3.62
CA HIS A 209 -15.57 22.90 -3.71
C HIS A 209 -14.39 21.95 -3.88
N LYS A 210 -14.11 21.18 -2.83
CA LYS A 210 -13.11 20.12 -2.83
C LYS A 210 -13.71 18.77 -2.47
N PHE A 211 -13.09 17.71 -2.96
CA PHE A 211 -13.42 16.32 -2.63
C PHE A 211 -12.15 15.55 -2.30
N HIS A 212 -12.32 14.42 -1.63
CA HIS A 212 -11.17 13.61 -1.24
C HIS A 212 -10.68 12.78 -2.44
N ALA A 213 -9.38 12.80 -2.71
CA ALA A 213 -8.72 12.09 -3.81
C ALA A 213 -8.86 10.55 -3.74
N VAL A 214 -9.45 10.01 -2.66
CA VAL A 214 -9.70 8.57 -2.48
C VAL A 214 -10.61 8.00 -3.56
N VAL A 215 -11.49 8.85 -4.11
CA VAL A 215 -12.40 8.48 -5.20
C VAL A 215 -11.66 7.98 -6.44
N PHE A 216 -10.44 8.50 -6.72
CA PHE A 216 -9.63 8.01 -7.83
C PHE A 216 -9.14 6.58 -7.59
N GLY A 217 -8.69 6.29 -6.37
CA GLY A 217 -8.28 4.94 -5.99
C GLY A 217 -9.43 3.95 -6.08
N ARG A 218 -10.62 4.33 -5.62
CA ARG A 218 -11.85 3.51 -5.71
C ARG A 218 -12.26 3.24 -7.16
N ALA A 219 -12.28 4.27 -8.01
CA ALA A 219 -12.62 4.15 -9.43
C ALA A 219 -11.64 3.22 -10.18
N LEU A 220 -10.34 3.34 -9.88
CA LEU A 220 -9.30 2.52 -10.51
C LEU A 220 -9.25 1.09 -9.99
N ASP A 221 -9.51 0.87 -8.69
CA ASP A 221 -9.71 -0.47 -8.15
C ASP A 221 -10.91 -1.16 -8.82
N ALA A 222 -12.03 -0.46 -8.97
CA ALA A 222 -13.20 -0.98 -9.67
C ALA A 222 -12.88 -1.37 -11.13
N TYR A 223 -12.13 -0.54 -11.85
CA TYR A 223 -11.67 -0.85 -13.21
C TYR A 223 -10.78 -2.09 -13.25
N MET A 224 -9.71 -2.10 -12.45
CA MET A 224 -8.76 -3.22 -12.37
C MET A 224 -9.47 -4.52 -12.00
N ASN A 225 -10.45 -4.44 -11.08
CA ASN A 225 -11.26 -5.58 -10.69
C ASN A 225 -12.12 -6.09 -11.84
N ALA A 226 -12.83 -5.21 -12.56
CA ALA A 226 -13.74 -5.55 -13.65
C ALA A 226 -13.03 -6.20 -14.85
N PHE A 227 -11.81 -5.75 -15.15
CA PHE A 227 -11.04 -6.23 -16.32
C PHE A 227 -9.93 -7.23 -15.95
N ASN A 228 -9.82 -7.59 -14.67
CA ASN A 228 -8.78 -8.47 -14.14
C ASN A 228 -7.36 -8.00 -14.49
N GLU A 229 -7.14 -6.70 -14.34
CA GLU A 229 -5.87 -6.04 -14.63
C GLU A 229 -5.20 -5.56 -13.35
N CYS A 230 -3.92 -5.23 -13.44
CA CYS A 230 -3.23 -4.57 -12.34
C CYS A 230 -2.08 -3.72 -12.87
N PHE A 231 -2.15 -2.42 -12.59
CA PHE A 231 -1.14 -1.44 -12.97
C PHE A 231 -0.94 -0.42 -11.84
N LYS A 232 0.20 0.26 -11.86
CA LYS A 232 0.43 1.42 -10.99
C LYS A 232 -0.24 2.63 -11.63
N PHE A 233 -0.70 3.56 -10.81
CA PHE A 233 -1.22 4.83 -11.30
C PHE A 233 -0.84 6.01 -10.41
N THR A 234 -0.86 7.20 -11.01
CA THR A 234 -0.82 8.48 -10.28
C THR A 234 -1.82 9.44 -10.93
N VAL A 235 -2.39 10.35 -10.15
CA VAL A 235 -3.27 11.41 -10.61
C VAL A 235 -2.62 12.73 -10.24
N SER A 236 -2.52 13.66 -11.19
CA SER A 236 -2.11 15.04 -10.91
C SER A 236 -3.24 16.01 -11.17
N GLN A 237 -3.23 17.09 -10.40
CA GLN A 237 -4.10 18.25 -10.59
C GLN A 237 -3.24 19.51 -10.74
N SER A 238 -3.30 20.13 -11.91
CA SER A 238 -2.67 21.44 -12.20
C SER A 238 -3.70 22.57 -12.35
N GLU A 239 -4.99 22.26 -12.50
CA GLU A 239 -6.07 23.23 -12.69
C GLU A 239 -7.34 22.78 -11.94
N LEU A 240 -8.21 23.71 -11.58
CA LEU A 240 -9.49 23.42 -10.93
C LEU A 240 -10.38 22.57 -11.84
N GLY A 241 -10.95 21.50 -11.29
CA GLY A 241 -11.87 20.61 -12.00
C GLY A 241 -11.23 19.72 -13.09
N SER A 242 -9.91 19.77 -13.26
CA SER A 242 -9.19 19.07 -14.33
C SER A 242 -8.05 18.22 -13.78
N PHE A 243 -8.01 16.96 -14.21
CA PHE A 243 -7.06 15.96 -13.69
C PHE A 243 -6.40 15.19 -14.82
N GLN A 244 -5.14 14.82 -14.60
CA GLN A 244 -4.37 13.95 -15.49
C GLN A 244 -4.11 12.63 -14.80
N LEU A 245 -4.45 11.53 -15.46
CA LEU A 245 -4.22 10.18 -14.97
C LEU A 245 -3.00 9.60 -15.67
N PHE A 246 -2.06 9.05 -14.90
CA PHE A 246 -0.88 8.35 -15.40
C PHE A 246 -0.97 6.90 -14.99
N VAL A 247 -0.65 5.98 -15.91
CA VAL A 247 -0.64 4.53 -15.65
C VAL A 247 0.66 3.90 -16.10
N SER A 248 1.13 2.87 -15.39
CA SER A 248 2.43 2.24 -15.67
C SER A 248 2.48 1.51 -17.01
N ILE A 249 1.36 0.94 -17.42
CA ILE A 249 1.20 0.11 -18.62
C ILE A 249 -0.15 0.42 -19.29
N GLU A 250 -0.24 0.18 -20.59
CA GLU A 250 -1.48 0.36 -21.36
C GLU A 250 -2.54 -0.63 -20.86
N PRO A 251 -3.75 -0.18 -20.45
CA PRO A 251 -4.86 -1.07 -20.16
C PRO A 251 -5.27 -1.87 -21.40
N SER A 252 -5.74 -3.11 -21.26
CA SER A 252 -6.08 -3.97 -22.41
C SER A 252 -7.19 -3.41 -23.30
N ARG A 253 -8.07 -2.56 -22.74
CA ARG A 253 -9.14 -1.86 -23.46
C ARG A 253 -8.71 -0.50 -24.03
N GLY A 254 -7.47 -0.10 -23.79
CA GLY A 254 -6.89 1.18 -24.21
C GLY A 254 -7.16 2.33 -23.23
N ALA A 255 -6.29 3.34 -23.31
CA ALA A 255 -6.33 4.54 -22.47
C ALA A 255 -7.65 5.33 -22.55
N ASP A 256 -8.28 5.41 -23.72
CA ASP A 256 -9.56 6.13 -23.89
C ASP A 256 -10.72 5.45 -23.14
N HIS A 257 -10.77 4.12 -23.17
CA HIS A 257 -11.76 3.38 -22.41
C HIS A 257 -11.55 3.55 -20.90
N LEU A 258 -10.29 3.54 -20.43
CA LEU A 258 -9.98 3.83 -19.02
C LEU A 258 -10.44 5.25 -18.64
N LYS A 259 -10.17 6.23 -19.49
CA LYS A 259 -10.59 7.63 -19.30
C LYS A 259 -12.11 7.73 -19.15
N GLU A 260 -12.87 7.09 -20.03
CA GLU A 260 -14.34 7.10 -19.98
C GLU A 260 -14.87 6.41 -18.72
N TRP A 261 -14.33 5.25 -18.38
CA TRP A 261 -14.73 4.52 -17.17
C TRP A 261 -14.51 5.33 -15.90
N VAL A 262 -13.30 5.88 -15.71
CA VAL A 262 -12.97 6.65 -14.50
C VAL A 262 -13.85 7.90 -14.42
N ASN A 263 -14.12 8.57 -15.55
CA ASN A 263 -15.05 9.69 -15.56
C ASN A 263 -16.48 9.30 -15.17
N LEU A 264 -16.98 8.15 -15.63
CA LEU A 264 -18.30 7.64 -15.24
C LEU A 264 -18.38 7.37 -13.74
N GLU A 265 -17.37 6.68 -13.18
CA GLU A 265 -17.25 6.42 -11.74
C GLU A 265 -17.21 7.71 -10.92
N LEU A 266 -16.39 8.69 -11.33
CA LEU A 266 -16.26 9.97 -10.63
C LEU A 266 -17.56 10.78 -10.67
N ARG A 267 -18.25 10.82 -11.81
CA ARG A 267 -19.56 11.48 -11.93
C ARG A 267 -20.58 10.88 -10.99
N SER A 268 -20.61 9.55 -10.88
CA SER A 268 -21.50 8.84 -9.97
C SER A 268 -21.16 9.12 -8.51
N GLN A 269 -19.87 9.05 -8.13
CA GLN A 269 -19.43 9.19 -6.74
C GLN A 269 -19.50 10.65 -6.23
N LEU A 270 -19.28 11.63 -7.11
CA LEU A 270 -19.23 13.05 -6.77
C LEU A 270 -20.50 13.83 -7.16
N ASN A 271 -21.45 13.18 -7.84
CA ASN A 271 -22.65 13.80 -8.40
C ASN A 271 -22.36 15.03 -9.28
N VAL A 272 -21.34 14.91 -10.15
CA VAL A 272 -20.95 15.94 -11.12
C VAL A 272 -21.34 15.51 -12.54
N GLN A 273 -21.56 16.46 -13.44
CA GLN A 273 -21.92 16.16 -14.84
C GLN A 273 -20.75 16.26 -15.82
N GLN A 274 -19.70 17.01 -15.47
CA GLN A 274 -18.52 17.16 -16.33
C GLN A 274 -17.56 15.97 -16.22
N ASN A 275 -16.73 15.79 -17.23
CA ASN A 275 -15.57 14.91 -17.13
C ASN A 275 -14.49 15.64 -16.33
N LEU A 276 -13.80 14.91 -15.47
CA LEU A 276 -12.73 15.39 -14.60
C LEU A 276 -11.36 14.88 -15.06
N ILE A 277 -11.26 13.61 -15.49
CA ILE A 277 -10.03 13.09 -16.09
C ILE A 277 -9.97 13.57 -17.54
N MET A 278 -9.04 14.49 -17.81
CA MET A 278 -8.87 15.09 -19.13
C MET A 278 -7.99 14.23 -20.03
N THR A 279 -6.95 13.63 -19.46
CA THR A 279 -5.96 12.84 -20.20
C THR A 279 -5.54 11.61 -19.41
N VAL A 280 -5.21 10.55 -20.16
CA VAL A 280 -4.58 9.34 -19.65
C VAL A 280 -3.23 9.20 -20.34
N VAL A 281 -2.15 9.21 -19.57
CA VAL A 281 -0.77 9.10 -20.05
C VAL A 281 -0.22 7.74 -19.64
N VAL A 282 0.35 7.02 -20.60
CA VAL A 282 0.83 5.65 -20.38
C VAL A 282 2.35 5.61 -20.37
N GLY A 283 2.89 4.99 -19.32
CA GLY A 283 4.31 4.68 -19.17
C GLY A 283 4.86 5.10 -17.81
N GLU A 284 5.60 4.20 -17.16
CA GLU A 284 6.22 4.47 -15.85
C GLU A 284 7.15 5.70 -15.82
N ALA A 285 7.76 6.06 -16.96
CA ALA A 285 8.65 7.22 -17.06
C ALA A 285 7.94 8.56 -16.78
N PHE A 286 6.62 8.62 -16.99
CA PHE A 286 5.80 9.82 -16.76
C PHE A 286 5.22 9.86 -15.35
N MET A 287 5.30 8.75 -14.62
CA MET A 287 4.73 8.64 -13.29
C MET A 287 5.64 9.29 -12.25
N ARG A 288 5.02 10.07 -11.35
CA ARG A 288 5.73 10.67 -10.22
C ARG A 288 6.04 9.61 -9.17
N LYS A 289 7.26 9.67 -8.62
CA LYS A 289 7.70 8.80 -7.53
C LYS A 289 7.43 9.47 -6.19
N GLY A 290 6.41 9.01 -5.47
CA GLY A 290 6.14 9.36 -4.08
C GLY A 290 6.01 8.09 -3.25
N LYS A 291 6.61 8.07 -2.04
CA LYS A 291 6.58 6.86 -1.19
C LYS A 291 5.17 6.45 -0.72
N HIS A 292 4.20 7.38 -0.71
CA HIS A 292 2.93 7.17 0.01
C HIS A 292 1.71 7.87 -0.62
N THR A 293 1.79 8.40 -1.85
CA THR A 293 0.63 9.05 -2.49
C THR A 293 0.58 8.71 -3.98
N TYR A 294 -0.63 8.46 -4.48
CA TYR A 294 -0.92 8.43 -5.90
C TYR A 294 -1.48 9.76 -6.39
N PHE A 295 -1.80 10.72 -5.51
CA PHE A 295 -2.34 12.03 -5.90
C PHE A 295 -1.32 13.14 -5.67
N PHE A 296 -1.18 14.02 -6.67
CA PHE A 296 -0.27 15.16 -6.64
C PHE A 296 -1.02 16.44 -6.97
N LEU A 297 -0.92 17.43 -6.09
CA LEU A 297 -1.49 18.76 -6.29
C LEU A 297 -0.39 19.72 -6.74
N ASP A 298 -0.47 20.18 -7.98
CA ASP A 298 0.47 21.09 -8.64
C ASP A 298 -0.16 22.48 -8.87
N MET A 299 -0.91 22.97 -7.88
CA MET A 299 -1.56 24.29 -7.95
C MET A 299 -1.05 25.22 -6.86
N ASP A 300 -0.64 26.42 -7.24
CA ASP A 300 -0.42 27.53 -6.32
C ASP A 300 -1.73 28.31 -6.14
N PHE A 301 -2.36 28.19 -4.97
CA PHE A 301 -3.61 28.90 -4.65
C PHE A 301 -3.45 30.43 -4.60
N ASN A 302 -2.22 30.94 -4.61
CA ASN A 302 -1.94 32.38 -4.68
C ASN A 302 -2.23 33.00 -6.05
N ASP A 303 -2.33 32.20 -7.11
CA ASP A 303 -2.63 32.69 -8.48
C ASP A 303 -4.12 32.58 -8.86
N CYS A 304 -4.96 31.94 -8.03
CA CYS A 304 -6.40 31.76 -8.30
C CYS A 304 -7.28 32.97 -7.89
N GLY A 305 -6.67 34.10 -7.50
CA GLY A 305 -7.33 35.28 -6.94
C GLY A 305 -7.11 36.59 -7.70
N LYS A 306 -6.80 36.54 -9.00
CA LYS A 306 -6.76 37.74 -9.88
C LYS A 306 -7.75 37.61 -11.03
#